data_AF-A0A9R1XI79-F1
#
_entry.id   AF-A0A9R1XI79-F1
#
_cell.length_a   1.000
_cell.length_b   1.000
_cell.length_c   1.000
_cell.angle_alpha   90.00
_cell.angle_beta   90.00
_cell.angle_gamma   90.00
#
_symmetry.space_group_name_H-M   'P 1'
#
loop_
_entity.id
_entity.type
_entity.pdbx_description
1 polymer ?
#
loop_
_entity_poly.entity_id
_entity_poly.type
_entity_poly.pdbx_seq_one_letter_code
_entity_poly.pdbx_strand_id
1 'polypeptide(L)'
;MGICLIQCCLNMLEEGLVNHPVVGFGESGRKASEMRILLARIEESESFAPSVGELQRIECLRSLREIAIALAERPARGDLTGEVCHWADGYHLNVRLYEKLLSSIFDVLDEGKLTEEVEEILELLKSTWRILGITETIHHTCYAWVLFRQFVKAKLLRTTWLGIFYMCIPT
;
A
#
# COMPACT_ATOMS: atom_id res chain seq x y z
N MET A 1 -7.56 -17.52 -0.19
CA MET A 1 -7.42 -16.41 -1.17
C MET A 1 -8.28 -15.20 -0.79
N GLY A 2 -9.56 -15.37 -0.42
CA GLY A 2 -10.42 -14.24 -0.02
C GLY A 2 -10.00 -13.48 1.25
N ILE A 3 -9.45 -14.16 2.26
CA ILE A 3 -9.05 -13.55 3.54
C ILE A 3 -7.87 -12.57 3.37
N CYS A 4 -6.81 -12.97 2.64
CA CYS A 4 -5.68 -12.06 2.34
C CYS A 4 -6.10 -10.79 1.58
N LEU A 5 -7.11 -10.89 0.71
CA LEU A 5 -7.59 -9.75 -0.07
C LEU A 5 -8.30 -8.74 0.86
N ILE A 6 -9.14 -9.24 1.79
CA ILE A 6 -9.84 -8.42 2.77
C ILE A 6 -8.82 -7.72 3.68
N GLN A 7 -7.85 -8.46 4.23
CA GLN A 7 -6.82 -7.87 5.09
C GLN A 7 -5.99 -6.79 4.36
N CYS A 8 -5.67 -6.99 3.08
CA CYS A 8 -4.98 -5.99 2.27
C CYS A 8 -5.79 -4.70 2.14
N CYS A 9 -7.10 -4.81 1.86
CA CYS A 9 -8.00 -3.66 1.80
C CYS A 9 -8.09 -2.92 3.14
N LEU A 10 -8.15 -3.66 4.26
CA LEU A 10 -8.21 -3.09 5.60
C LEU A 10 -6.94 -2.30 5.95
N ASN A 11 -5.76 -2.89 5.68
CA ASN A 11 -4.47 -2.23 5.90
C ASN A 11 -4.35 -0.97 5.02
N MET A 12 -4.81 -1.03 3.77
CA MET A 12 -4.77 0.12 2.87
C MET A 12 -5.64 1.28 3.37
N LEU A 13 -6.83 0.98 3.92
CA LEU A 13 -7.69 1.98 4.53
C LEU A 13 -7.07 2.60 5.78
N GLU A 14 -6.43 1.79 6.63
CA GLU A 14 -5.73 2.30 7.82
C GLU A 14 -4.58 3.23 7.46
N GLU A 15 -3.75 2.83 6.49
CA GLU A 15 -2.61 3.63 6.04
C GLU A 15 -3.04 5.00 5.51
N GLY A 16 -4.09 5.05 4.68
CA GLY A 16 -4.58 6.31 4.09
C GLY A 16 -5.32 7.21 5.07
N LEU A 17 -6.23 6.63 5.87
CA LEU A 17 -7.11 7.40 6.74
C LEU A 17 -6.45 7.80 8.06
N VAL A 18 -5.54 6.97 8.57
CA VAL A 18 -5.01 7.06 9.93
C VAL A 18 -3.51 7.35 9.97
N ASN A 19 -2.67 6.64 9.20
CA ASN A 19 -1.22 6.81 9.31
C ASN A 19 -0.70 7.98 8.47
N HIS A 20 -1.36 8.24 7.34
CA HIS A 20 -0.93 9.27 6.38
C HIS A 20 -2.05 10.21 5.91
N PRO A 21 -2.86 10.79 6.81
CA PRO A 21 -3.95 11.66 6.38
C PRO A 21 -3.40 13.00 5.85
N VAL A 22 -3.88 13.45 4.69
CA VAL A 22 -3.62 14.84 4.23
C VAL A 22 -4.38 15.86 5.08
N VAL A 23 -5.58 15.52 5.52
CA VAL A 23 -6.40 16.35 6.43
C VAL A 23 -6.21 15.85 7.85
N GLY A 24 -5.64 16.69 8.72
CA GLY A 24 -5.48 16.37 10.15
C GLY A 24 -6.80 15.97 10.84
N PHE A 25 -6.72 15.26 11.96
CA PHE A 25 -7.91 14.64 12.57
C PHE A 25 -8.91 15.62 13.19
N GLY A 26 -8.50 16.81 13.63
CA GLY A 26 -9.40 17.75 14.31
C GLY A 26 -10.22 17.08 15.42
N GLU A 27 -11.55 17.26 15.40
CA GLU A 27 -12.50 16.61 16.32
C GLU A 27 -12.70 15.10 16.04
N SER A 28 -12.33 14.61 14.86
CA SER A 28 -12.43 13.21 14.44
C SER A 28 -11.32 12.31 15.02
N GLY A 29 -10.45 12.81 15.91
CA GLY A 29 -9.37 12.02 16.52
C GLY A 29 -9.87 10.76 17.24
N ARG A 30 -11.06 10.82 17.86
CA ARG A 30 -11.69 9.64 18.48
C ARG A 30 -12.03 8.56 17.45
N LYS A 31 -12.50 8.94 16.26
CA LYS A 31 -12.84 8.02 15.17
C LYS A 31 -11.63 7.26 14.64
N ALA A 32 -10.45 7.91 14.59
CA ALA A 32 -9.20 7.23 14.21
C ALA A 32 -8.76 6.17 15.25
N SER A 33 -8.96 6.45 16.55
CA SER A 33 -8.73 5.45 17.59
C SER A 33 -9.73 4.29 17.52
N GLU A 34 -11.00 4.61 17.27
CA GLU A 34 -12.07 3.62 17.14
C GLU A 34 -11.87 2.71 15.92
N MET A 35 -11.40 3.27 14.79
CA MET A 35 -11.01 2.51 13.61
C MET A 35 -9.95 1.46 13.93
N ARG A 36 -8.88 1.82 14.67
CA ARG A 36 -7.83 0.88 15.09
C ARG A 36 -8.37 -0.24 15.97
N ILE A 37 -9.28 0.08 16.88
CA ILE A 37 -9.95 -0.92 17.74
C ILE A 37 -10.78 -1.88 16.89
N LEU A 38 -11.53 -1.39 15.90
CA LEU A 38 -12.33 -2.24 15.01
C LEU A 38 -11.47 -3.14 14.14
N LEU A 39 -10.33 -2.64 13.63
CA LEU A 39 -9.38 -3.45 12.86
C LEU A 39 -8.82 -4.61 13.70
N ALA A 40 -8.37 -4.32 14.94
CA ALA A 40 -7.89 -5.34 15.86
C ALA A 40 -8.98 -6.40 16.17
N ARG A 41 -10.23 -5.97 16.38
CA ARG A 41 -11.36 -6.88 16.60
C ARG A 41 -11.68 -7.76 15.39
N ILE A 42 -11.52 -7.23 14.18
CA ILE A 42 -11.70 -8.01 12.94
C ILE A 42 -10.60 -9.06 12.82
N GLU A 43 -9.35 -8.72 13.08
CA GLU A 43 -8.21 -9.65 13.07
C GLU A 43 -8.37 -10.73 14.16
N GLU A 44 -8.74 -10.34 15.38
CA GLU A 44 -9.05 -11.28 16.47
C GLU A 44 -10.19 -12.23 16.08
N SER A 45 -11.23 -11.73 15.39
CA SER A 45 -12.37 -12.53 14.94
C SER A 45 -11.97 -13.69 14.00
N GLU A 46 -10.81 -13.62 13.34
CA GLU A 46 -10.29 -14.68 12.47
C GLU A 46 -9.82 -15.91 13.26
N SER A 47 -9.48 -15.74 14.54
CA SER A 47 -9.04 -16.84 15.42
C SER A 47 -10.19 -17.67 16.00
N PHE A 48 -11.45 -17.23 15.85
CA PHE A 48 -12.63 -17.90 16.40
C PHE A 48 -13.26 -18.90 15.43
N ALA A 49 -14.05 -19.84 15.98
CA ALA A 49 -14.84 -20.77 15.18
C ALA A 49 -15.80 -20.03 14.23
N PRO A 50 -16.01 -20.51 12.98
CA PRO A 50 -16.71 -19.78 11.92
C PRO A 50 -18.10 -19.26 12.31
N SER A 51 -18.86 -20.03 13.09
CA SER A 51 -20.25 -19.71 13.45
C SER A 51 -20.42 -18.62 14.52
N VAL A 52 -19.42 -18.39 15.38
CA VAL A 52 -19.48 -17.40 16.47
C VAL A 52 -18.84 -16.09 16.03
N GLY A 53 -17.74 -16.15 15.27
CA GLY A 53 -17.02 -14.96 14.79
C GLY A 53 -17.71 -14.21 13.65
N GLU A 54 -18.60 -14.85 12.88
CA GLU A 54 -19.16 -14.26 11.66
C GLU A 54 -20.11 -13.08 11.91
N LEU A 55 -21.06 -13.20 12.84
CA LEU A 55 -21.97 -12.10 13.21
C LEU A 55 -21.20 -10.89 13.75
N GLN A 56 -20.25 -11.14 14.66
CA GLN A 56 -19.40 -10.10 15.24
C GLN A 56 -18.55 -9.41 14.17
N ARG A 57 -18.00 -10.17 13.22
CA ARG A 57 -17.19 -9.65 12.10
C ARG A 57 -18.02 -8.77 11.17
N ILE A 58 -19.23 -9.19 10.81
CA ILE A 58 -20.15 -8.39 9.97
C ILE A 58 -20.47 -7.06 10.64
N GLU A 59 -20.74 -7.07 11.96
CA GLU A 59 -21.00 -5.85 12.71
C GLU A 59 -19.77 -4.94 12.79
N CYS A 60 -18.59 -5.49 13.06
CA CYS A 60 -17.34 -4.72 13.06
C CYS A 60 -17.04 -4.10 11.69
N LEU A 61 -17.25 -4.85 10.59
CA LEU A 61 -17.08 -4.34 9.22
C LEU A 61 -18.09 -3.24 8.89
N ARG A 62 -19.33 -3.33 9.38
CA ARG A 62 -20.34 -2.29 9.21
C ARG A 62 -19.93 -1.00 9.92
N SER A 63 -19.55 -1.10 11.20
CA SER A 63 -19.06 0.06 11.97
C SER A 63 -17.77 0.64 11.37
N LEU A 64 -16.87 -0.22 10.88
CA LEU A 64 -15.64 0.20 10.23
C LEU A 64 -15.95 1.02 8.97
N ARG A 65 -16.92 0.58 8.16
CA ARG A 65 -17.36 1.33 6.97
C ARG A 65 -17.87 2.72 7.32
N GLU A 66 -18.70 2.83 8.35
CA GLU A 66 -19.25 4.13 8.80
C GLU A 66 -18.15 5.09 9.25
N ILE A 67 -17.19 4.58 10.02
CA ILE A 67 -16.03 5.36 10.49
C ILE A 67 -15.12 5.75 9.33
N ALA A 68 -14.84 4.80 8.42
CA ALA A 68 -13.99 5.04 7.26
C ALA A 68 -14.57 6.13 6.35
N ILE A 69 -15.89 6.10 6.09
CA ILE A 69 -16.58 7.16 5.34
C ILE A 69 -16.43 8.51 6.05
N ALA A 70 -16.69 8.56 7.37
CA ALA A 70 -16.57 9.80 8.12
C ALA A 70 -15.13 10.35 8.20
N LEU A 71 -14.12 9.48 8.14
CA LEU A 71 -12.71 9.87 8.04
C LEU A 71 -12.32 10.25 6.60
N ALA A 72 -12.95 9.66 5.59
CA ALA A 72 -12.70 9.98 4.19
C ALA A 72 -13.30 11.33 3.81
N GLU A 73 -14.53 11.62 4.23
CA GLU A 73 -15.28 12.84 3.88
C GLU A 73 -14.99 14.00 4.86
N ARG A 74 -13.82 13.98 5.52
CA ARG A 74 -13.44 15.07 6.43
C ARG A 74 -13.30 16.38 5.65
N PRO A 75 -13.88 17.49 6.11
CA PRO A 75 -13.75 18.76 5.41
C PRO A 75 -12.28 19.20 5.34
N ALA A 76 -11.74 19.31 4.13
CA ALA A 76 -10.42 19.91 3.90
C ALA A 76 -10.54 21.44 3.90
N ARG A 77 -9.44 22.15 4.18
CA ARG A 77 -9.42 23.62 4.12
C ARG A 77 -9.71 24.07 2.68
N GLY A 78 -10.90 24.62 2.46
CA GLY A 78 -11.36 25.11 1.15
C GLY A 78 -12.55 24.32 0.59
N ASP A 79 -12.91 23.17 1.16
CA ASP A 79 -14.09 22.42 0.75
C ASP A 79 -15.34 22.95 1.45
N LEU A 80 -16.21 23.57 0.66
CA LEU A 80 -17.48 24.14 1.12
C LEU A 80 -18.65 23.17 1.01
N THR A 81 -18.50 22.06 0.26
CA THR A 81 -19.60 21.14 -0.07
C THR A 81 -19.59 19.83 0.71
N GLY A 82 -18.46 19.42 1.29
CA GLY A 82 -18.33 18.12 1.98
C GLY A 82 -18.51 16.91 1.07
N GLU A 83 -18.50 17.11 -0.26
CA GLU A 83 -18.72 16.04 -1.26
C GLU A 83 -17.42 15.38 -1.72
N VAL A 84 -16.26 15.85 -1.24
CA VAL A 84 -14.95 15.33 -1.66
C VAL A 84 -14.49 14.24 -0.69
N CYS A 85 -14.14 13.08 -1.25
CA CYS A 85 -13.68 11.92 -0.49
C CYS A 85 -12.14 11.89 -0.46
N HIS A 86 -11.56 12.21 0.70
CA HIS A 86 -10.12 12.40 0.93
C HIS A 86 -9.41 11.14 1.45
N TRP A 87 -9.97 9.95 1.22
CA TRP A 87 -9.44 8.71 1.82
C TRP A 87 -8.00 8.37 1.39
N ALA A 88 -7.59 8.85 0.22
CA ALA A 88 -6.27 8.64 -0.37
C ALA A 88 -5.58 9.96 -0.75
N ASP A 89 -5.99 11.09 -0.18
CA ASP A 89 -5.31 12.37 -0.45
C ASP A 89 -3.90 12.39 0.16
N GLY A 90 -3.68 11.55 1.17
CA GLY A 90 -2.40 11.23 1.79
C GLY A 90 -1.28 10.92 0.81
N TYR A 91 -0.39 11.89 0.57
CA TYR A 91 0.77 11.76 -0.33
C TYR A 91 1.60 10.48 -0.11
N HIS A 92 1.74 10.03 1.13
CA HIS A 92 2.56 8.86 1.47
C HIS A 92 1.96 7.53 0.98
N LEU A 93 0.64 7.32 1.04
CA LEU A 93 0.03 6.07 0.58
C LEU A 93 0.14 5.95 -0.95
N ASN A 94 -0.17 7.02 -1.66
CA ASN A 94 -0.11 7.02 -3.13
C ASN A 94 1.32 6.83 -3.65
N VAL A 95 2.30 7.49 -3.01
CA VAL A 95 3.72 7.28 -3.29
C VAL A 95 4.14 5.84 -3.00
N ARG A 96 3.66 5.24 -1.91
CA ARG A 96 3.97 3.85 -1.55
C ARG A 96 3.36 2.84 -2.51
N LEU A 97 2.11 3.05 -2.93
CA LEU A 97 1.46 2.25 -3.97
C LEU A 97 2.23 2.36 -5.29
N TYR A 98 2.62 3.58 -5.67
CA TYR A 98 3.41 3.81 -6.87
C TYR A 98 4.80 3.14 -6.81
N GLU A 99 5.49 3.19 -5.67
CA GLU A 99 6.75 2.45 -5.46
C GLU A 99 6.55 0.93 -5.65
N LYS A 100 5.42 0.38 -5.18
CA LYS A 100 5.11 -1.05 -5.35
C LYS A 100 4.82 -1.41 -6.80
N LEU A 101 4.08 -0.56 -7.52
CA LEU A 101 3.86 -0.72 -8.96
C LEU A 101 5.20 -0.71 -9.72
N LEU A 102 6.08 0.26 -9.44
CA LEU A 102 7.42 0.32 -10.02
C LEU A 102 8.28 -0.91 -9.67
N SER A 103 8.16 -1.41 -8.43
CA SER A 103 8.90 -2.61 -8.01
C SER A 103 8.46 -3.85 -8.79
N SER A 104 7.16 -3.97 -9.11
CA SER A 104 6.61 -5.13 -9.81
C SER A 104 7.14 -5.31 -11.24
N ILE A 105 7.62 -4.24 -11.87
CA ILE A 105 8.28 -4.30 -13.21
C ILE A 105 9.43 -5.34 -13.19
N PHE A 106 10.21 -5.35 -12.11
CA PHE A 106 11.36 -6.22 -11.96
C PHE A 106 11.00 -7.64 -11.50
N ASP A 107 9.78 -7.85 -10.98
CA ASP A 107 9.30 -9.17 -10.58
C ASP A 107 8.62 -9.89 -11.75
N VAL A 108 8.08 -9.15 -12.73
CA VAL A 108 7.37 -9.70 -13.90
C VAL A 108 8.31 -9.96 -15.08
N LEU A 109 9.35 -9.15 -15.25
CA LEU A 109 10.26 -9.25 -16.38
C LEU A 109 11.50 -10.08 -16.05
N ASP A 110 11.78 -11.08 -16.89
CA ASP A 110 13.06 -11.80 -16.88
C ASP A 110 14.22 -10.85 -17.20
N GLU A 111 15.45 -11.15 -16.72
CA GLU A 111 16.63 -10.26 -16.86
C GLU A 111 16.88 -9.75 -18.29
N GLY A 112 16.58 -10.55 -19.33
CA GLY A 112 16.74 -10.16 -20.74
C GLY A 112 15.59 -9.37 -21.34
N LYS A 113 14.38 -9.45 -20.78
CA LYS A 113 13.18 -8.72 -21.26
C LYS A 113 13.01 -7.36 -20.60
N LEU A 114 13.62 -7.19 -19.42
CA LEU A 114 13.57 -5.96 -18.65
C LEU A 114 14.00 -4.74 -19.46
N THR A 115 14.92 -4.86 -20.42
CA THR A 115 15.38 -3.72 -21.23
C THR A 115 14.48 -3.37 -22.41
N GLU A 116 13.69 -4.32 -22.91
CA GLU A 116 12.85 -4.13 -24.10
C GLU A 116 11.45 -3.63 -23.72
N GLU A 117 10.87 -4.16 -22.64
CA GLU A 117 9.47 -3.91 -22.27
C GLU A 117 9.29 -2.85 -21.16
N VAL A 118 10.37 -2.42 -20.49
CA VAL A 118 10.27 -1.47 -19.35
C VAL A 118 9.67 -0.14 -19.73
N GLU A 119 10.00 0.41 -20.91
CA GLU A 119 9.49 1.71 -21.34
C GLU A 119 7.96 1.66 -21.55
N GLU A 120 7.46 0.56 -22.14
CA GLU A 120 6.03 0.35 -22.35
C GLU A 120 5.28 0.24 -21.01
N ILE A 121 5.84 -0.49 -20.03
CA ILE A 121 5.24 -0.61 -18.70
C ILE A 121 5.31 0.72 -17.95
N LEU A 122 6.42 1.46 -18.03
CA LEU A 122 6.53 2.78 -17.41
C LEU A 122 5.50 3.75 -18.00
N GLU A 123 5.27 3.71 -19.30
CA GLU A 123 4.23 4.50 -19.95
C GLU A 123 2.83 4.11 -19.49
N LEU A 124 2.57 2.81 -19.31
CA LEU A 124 1.33 2.33 -18.70
C LEU A 124 1.17 2.86 -17.26
N LEU A 125 2.23 2.84 -16.44
CA LEU A 125 2.18 3.37 -15.07
C LEU A 125 1.95 4.88 -15.04
N LYS A 126 2.40 5.65 -16.04
CA LYS A 126 2.09 7.08 -16.16
C LYS A 126 0.58 7.35 -16.24
N SER A 127 -0.20 6.44 -16.80
CA SER A 127 -1.68 6.58 -16.84
C SER A 127 -2.31 6.67 -15.44
N THR A 128 -1.63 6.13 -14.41
CA THR A 128 -2.09 6.16 -13.01
C THR A 128 -1.71 7.45 -12.27
N TRP A 129 -0.83 8.30 -12.85
CA TRP A 129 -0.29 9.47 -12.15
C TRP A 129 -1.37 10.44 -11.69
N ARG A 130 -2.36 10.71 -12.54
CA ARG A 130 -3.45 11.62 -12.19
C ARG A 130 -4.29 11.10 -11.03
N ILE A 131 -4.49 9.78 -10.96
CA ILE A 131 -5.30 9.13 -9.92
C ILE A 131 -4.54 9.15 -8.59
N LEU A 132 -3.23 8.90 -8.64
CA LEU A 132 -2.36 8.81 -7.47
C LEU A 132 -1.73 10.17 -7.06
N GLY A 133 -1.94 11.23 -7.83
CA GLY A 133 -1.28 12.52 -7.60
C GLY A 133 0.24 12.47 -7.77
N ILE A 134 0.75 11.61 -8.66
CA ILE A 134 2.19 11.46 -8.92
C ILE A 134 2.65 12.55 -9.88
N THR A 135 3.66 13.29 -9.47
CA THR A 135 4.39 14.24 -10.30
C THR A 135 5.64 13.59 -10.86
N GLU A 136 6.21 14.21 -11.88
CA GLU A 136 7.46 13.74 -12.48
C GLU A 136 8.60 13.63 -11.45
N THR A 137 8.75 14.61 -10.55
CA THR A 137 9.75 14.57 -9.47
C THR A 137 9.58 13.38 -8.55
N ILE A 138 8.33 13.04 -8.20
CA ILE A 138 8.01 11.87 -7.38
C ILE A 138 8.39 10.60 -8.11
N HIS A 139 8.01 10.50 -9.38
CA HIS A 139 8.34 9.35 -10.20
C HIS A 139 9.84 9.11 -10.23
N HIS A 140 10.64 10.14 -10.57
CA HIS A 140 12.10 10.02 -10.63
C HIS A 140 12.69 9.60 -9.29
N THR A 141 12.20 10.17 -8.19
CA THR A 141 12.66 9.82 -6.83
C THR A 141 12.34 8.37 -6.48
N CYS A 142 11.10 7.93 -6.70
CA CYS A 142 10.68 6.55 -6.44
C CYS A 142 11.39 5.56 -7.35
N TYR A 143 11.55 5.89 -8.63
CA TYR A 143 12.19 5.02 -9.60
C TYR A 143 13.68 4.85 -9.29
N ALA A 144 14.39 5.94 -8.98
CA ALA A 144 15.77 5.88 -8.50
C ALA A 144 15.91 5.02 -7.23
N TRP A 145 14.97 5.15 -6.29
CA TRP A 145 14.94 4.33 -5.08
C TRP A 145 14.73 2.84 -5.37
N VAL A 146 13.80 2.49 -6.25
CA VAL A 146 13.55 1.10 -6.64
C VAL A 146 14.79 0.52 -7.36
N LEU A 147 15.38 1.25 -8.31
CA LEU A 147 16.61 0.85 -9.00
C LEU A 147 17.76 0.61 -8.01
N PHE A 148 17.94 1.50 -7.03
CA PHE A 148 18.95 1.33 -5.99
C PHE A 148 18.72 0.04 -5.20
N ARG A 149 17.48 -0.25 -4.79
CA ARG A 149 17.16 -1.49 -4.07
C ARG A 149 17.42 -2.73 -4.91
N GLN A 150 17.08 -2.72 -6.20
CA GLN A 150 17.37 -3.84 -7.10
C GLN A 150 18.87 -4.04 -7.29
N PHE A 151 19.63 -2.95 -7.43
CA PHE A 151 21.09 -3.01 -7.51
C PHE A 151 21.73 -3.64 -6.26
N VAL A 152 21.28 -3.24 -5.06
CA VAL A 152 21.77 -3.81 -3.79
C VAL A 152 21.43 -5.30 -3.70
N LYS A 153 20.20 -5.71 -4.05
CA LYS A 153 19.78 -7.12 -4.08
C LYS A 153 20.62 -7.94 -5.06
N ALA A 154 20.80 -7.46 -6.28
CA ALA A 154 21.58 -8.14 -7.32
C ALA A 154 23.05 -8.34 -6.88
N LYS A 155 23.66 -7.32 -6.26
CA LYS A 155 25.01 -7.43 -5.69
C LYS A 155 25.10 -8.42 -4.53
N LEU A 156 24.11 -8.41 -3.63
CA LEU A 156 24.06 -9.36 -2.52
C LEU A 156 23.98 -10.80 -3.04
N LEU A 157 23.03 -11.08 -3.96
CA LEU A 157 22.89 -12.39 -4.58
C LEU A 157 24.18 -12.85 -5.23
N ARG A 158 24.84 -12.01 -6.05
CA ARG A 158 26.11 -12.38 -6.69
C ARG A 158 27.21 -12.72 -5.68
N THR A 159 27.28 -11.99 -4.57
CA THR A 159 28.27 -12.23 -3.50
C THR A 159 27.99 -13.54 -2.79
N THR A 160 26.72 -13.83 -2.48
CA THR A 160 26.30 -15.09 -1.85
C THR A 160 26.52 -16.29 -2.76
N TRP A 161 26.19 -16.17 -4.05
CA TRP A 161 26.42 -17.23 -5.04
C TRP A 161 27.92 -17.50 -5.25
N LEU A 162 28.75 -16.47 -5.33
CA LEU A 162 30.21 -16.67 -5.37
C LEU A 162 30.69 -17.36 -4.09
N GLY A 163 30.24 -16.93 -2.91
CA GLY A 163 30.58 -17.57 -1.63
C GLY A 163 30.22 -19.06 -1.59
N ILE A 164 29.01 -19.43 -2.03
CA ILE A 164 28.57 -20.83 -2.11
C ILE A 164 29.37 -21.59 -3.18
N PHE A 165 29.60 -20.99 -4.35
CA PHE A 165 30.38 -21.61 -5.42
C PHE A 165 31.82 -21.92 -4.97
N TYR A 166 32.49 -20.98 -4.30
CA TYR A 166 33.82 -21.20 -3.74
C TYR A 166 33.84 -22.24 -2.61
N MET A 167 32.74 -22.39 -1.87
CA MET A 167 32.61 -23.37 -0.77
C MET A 167 32.25 -24.78 -1.29
N CYS A 168 31.72 -24.90 -2.50
CA CYS A 168 31.33 -26.16 -3.14
C CYS A 168 32.35 -26.71 -4.16
N ILE A 169 33.48 -26.03 -4.41
CA ILE A 169 34.59 -26.60 -5.20
C ILE A 169 35.39 -27.54 -4.28
N PRO A 170 35.39 -28.87 -4.51
CA PRO A 170 36.27 -29.77 -3.79
C PRO A 170 37.72 -29.47 -4.23
N THR A 171 38.60 -29.20 -3.26
CA THR A 171 40.06 -29.17 -3.46
C THR A 171 40.60 -30.51 -3.88
#